data_AF-A0A0Q0BCQ8-F1
#
_entry.id   AF-A0A0Q0BCQ8-F1
#
_cell.length_a   1.000
_cell.length_b   1.000
_cell.length_c   1.000
_cell.angle_alpha   90.00
_cell.angle_beta   90.00
_cell.angle_gamma   90.00
#
_symmetry.space_group_name_H-M   'P 1'
#
loop_
_entity.id
_entity.type
_entity.pdbx_description
1 polymer ?
#
loop_
_entity_poly.entity_id
_entity_poly.type
_entity_poly.pdbx_seq_one_letter_code
_entity_poly.pdbx_strand_id
1 'polypeptide(L)'
;MKTIHLQHHPGLGYASANVLRTLPADLLLPHECSSLVSFRKHPVRKPDMEISKLHAAQRCTQIHDHGSYCFYGVQSDSPLAPLLLWDGAHFLNVGEKITVIEDTPIECYLDREYFAGSLKAIARSSNSVTYEKVSRLAAESNDDLDSWTFGIPVGSGDATVLNAVVKRILEIEIPHKEILLCGTPGSNFAYFDKVRIIGEDITAPPVQICRKKNRLAQEARYSNLVILHDRVFLPRNFGEVVHRFGPRYPLMTLQSMFFDNRISMHPQRYSDYGMAMDEVAQGLLGLHRTNGNAQAIAPSVFSEVDRTGFCFASPMRYNNDASYPTGSLYICRKEVWNGCPLDESLHWVSTPTKK
;
A
#
# COMPACT_ATOMS: atom_id res chain seq x y z
N MET A 1 16.33 -22.26 -16.05
CA MET A 1 15.17 -21.41 -15.74
C MET A 1 14.12 -22.18 -14.94
N LYS A 2 13.83 -21.71 -13.72
CA LYS A 2 12.77 -22.14 -12.81
C LYS A 2 11.41 -21.64 -13.30
N THR A 3 10.39 -22.48 -13.34
CA THR A 3 9.01 -22.07 -13.67
C THR A 3 8.14 -22.02 -12.43
N ILE A 4 7.45 -20.90 -12.24
CA ILE A 4 6.65 -20.61 -11.04
C ILE A 4 5.19 -20.41 -11.48
N HIS A 5 4.32 -21.30 -11.02
CA HIS A 5 2.88 -21.23 -11.30
C HIS A 5 2.14 -20.60 -10.12
N LEU A 6 1.43 -19.50 -10.40
CA LEU A 6 0.61 -18.78 -9.44
C LEU A 6 -0.85 -19.22 -9.55
N GLN A 7 -1.52 -19.37 -8.40
CA GLN A 7 -2.95 -19.67 -8.36
C GLN A 7 -3.64 -18.76 -7.35
N HIS A 8 -4.65 -18.04 -7.82
CA HIS A 8 -5.48 -17.19 -6.97
C HIS A 8 -6.19 -17.98 -5.87
N HIS A 9 -6.54 -17.28 -4.80
CA HIS A 9 -7.45 -17.81 -3.79
C HIS A 9 -8.84 -18.08 -4.41
N PRO A 10 -9.36 -19.33 -4.35
CA PRO A 10 -10.59 -19.71 -5.04
C PRO A 10 -11.82 -18.97 -4.54
N GLY A 11 -11.85 -18.59 -3.26
CA GLY A 11 -12.94 -17.83 -2.66
C GLY A 11 -13.02 -16.34 -3.08
N LEU A 12 -12.08 -15.83 -3.88
CA LEU A 12 -12.06 -14.42 -4.25
C LEU A 12 -12.72 -14.11 -5.59
N GLY A 13 -13.10 -15.11 -6.38
CA GLY A 13 -13.77 -14.92 -7.67
C GLY A 13 -12.85 -14.43 -8.79
N TYR A 14 -11.54 -14.50 -8.62
CA TYR A 14 -10.57 -14.30 -9.69
C TYR A 14 -10.56 -15.49 -10.66
N ALA A 15 -10.11 -15.26 -11.89
CA ALA A 15 -10.06 -16.29 -12.92
C ALA A 15 -9.17 -17.46 -12.47
N SER A 16 -9.72 -18.67 -12.46
CA SER A 16 -8.94 -19.86 -12.11
C SER A 16 -7.96 -20.23 -13.21
N ALA A 17 -6.84 -20.87 -12.84
CA ALA A 17 -5.80 -21.28 -13.78
C ALA A 17 -6.28 -22.23 -14.91
N ASN A 18 -7.42 -22.90 -14.75
CA ASN A 18 -7.99 -23.78 -15.79
C ASN A 18 -8.82 -23.01 -16.84
N VAL A 19 -9.22 -21.78 -16.51
CA VAL A 19 -9.98 -20.90 -17.42
C VAL A 19 -9.03 -19.94 -18.15
N LEU A 20 -7.87 -19.65 -17.56
CA LEU A 20 -6.81 -18.90 -18.21
C LEU A 20 -6.22 -19.68 -19.39
N ARG A 21 -5.72 -18.95 -20.38
CA ARG A 21 -4.95 -19.53 -21.48
C ARG A 21 -3.72 -20.25 -20.94
N THR A 22 -3.24 -21.25 -21.66
CA THR A 22 -1.93 -21.85 -21.36
C THR A 22 -0.79 -20.94 -21.81
N LEU A 23 0.40 -21.14 -21.26
CA LEU A 23 1.61 -20.53 -21.80
C LEU A 23 1.86 -21.02 -23.23
N PRO A 24 2.41 -20.18 -24.13
CA PRO A 24 2.88 -20.63 -25.44
C PRO A 24 3.94 -21.72 -25.28
N ALA A 25 3.83 -22.82 -26.02
CA ALA A 25 4.77 -23.94 -25.93
C ALA A 25 6.17 -23.56 -26.44
N ASP A 26 6.22 -22.59 -27.34
CA ASP A 26 7.40 -22.02 -28.00
C ASP A 26 7.74 -20.63 -27.48
N LEU A 27 7.36 -20.31 -26.22
CA LEU A 27 7.64 -19.01 -25.62
C LEU A 27 9.15 -18.70 -25.65
N LEU A 28 9.54 -17.77 -26.52
CA LEU A 28 10.89 -17.24 -26.60
C LEU A 28 11.05 -16.09 -25.61
N LEU A 29 12.02 -16.23 -24.70
CA LEU A 29 12.34 -15.18 -23.75
C LEU A 29 13.39 -14.24 -24.34
N PRO A 30 13.29 -12.92 -24.08
CA PRO A 30 14.19 -11.94 -24.68
C PRO A 30 15.63 -12.00 -24.14
N HIS A 31 15.85 -12.67 -23.01
CA HIS A 31 17.17 -12.92 -22.42
C HIS A 31 17.12 -14.17 -21.54
N GLU A 32 18.28 -14.64 -21.09
CA GLU A 32 18.35 -15.68 -20.07
C GLU A 32 17.71 -15.19 -18.77
N CYS A 33 16.75 -15.95 -18.26
CA CYS A 33 16.05 -15.67 -17.01
C CYS A 33 16.29 -16.81 -16.02
N SER A 34 16.50 -16.45 -14.75
CA SER A 34 16.50 -17.39 -13.64
C SER A 34 15.11 -17.99 -13.46
N SER A 35 14.05 -17.16 -13.53
CA SER A 35 12.68 -17.61 -13.31
C SER A 35 11.67 -17.05 -14.32
N LEU A 36 10.66 -17.87 -14.64
CA LEU A 36 9.45 -17.49 -15.36
C LEU A 36 8.25 -17.61 -14.42
N VAL A 37 7.50 -16.53 -14.24
CA VAL A 37 6.37 -16.41 -13.32
C VAL A 37 5.09 -16.17 -14.10
N SER A 38 4.04 -16.96 -13.86
CA SER A 38 2.74 -16.77 -14.51
C SER A 38 1.59 -17.43 -13.73
N PHE A 39 0.36 -16.94 -13.93
CA PHE A 39 -0.87 -17.64 -13.52
C PHE A 39 -1.27 -18.76 -14.50
N ARG A 40 -0.65 -18.78 -15.68
CA ARG A 40 -0.93 -19.75 -16.75
C ARG A 40 -0.10 -21.00 -16.58
N LYS A 41 -0.73 -22.14 -16.85
CA LYS A 41 -0.04 -23.44 -16.87
C LYS A 41 0.74 -23.60 -18.17
N HIS A 42 1.92 -24.19 -18.08
CA HIS A 42 2.61 -24.68 -19.26
C HIS A 42 1.90 -25.94 -19.77
N PRO A 43 1.69 -26.12 -21.09
CA PRO A 43 0.89 -27.23 -21.64
C PRO A 43 1.49 -28.61 -21.34
N VAL A 44 2.83 -28.72 -21.34
CA VAL A 44 3.54 -30.00 -21.16
C VAL A 44 4.39 -30.08 -19.87
N ARG A 45 5.05 -28.99 -19.48
CA ARG A 45 6.01 -28.96 -18.37
C ARG A 45 5.31 -28.70 -17.04
N LYS A 46 5.61 -29.52 -16.02
CA LYS A 46 5.21 -29.23 -14.64
C LYS A 46 5.99 -28.03 -14.08
N PRO A 47 5.37 -27.14 -13.30
CA PRO A 47 6.09 -26.03 -12.69
C PRO A 47 7.11 -26.53 -11.66
N ASP A 48 8.25 -25.84 -11.58
CA ASP A 48 9.26 -26.09 -10.55
C ASP A 48 8.78 -25.63 -9.16
N MET A 49 7.88 -24.64 -9.12
CA MET A 49 7.24 -24.15 -7.90
C MET A 49 5.78 -23.78 -8.15
N GLU A 50 4.89 -24.13 -7.22
CA GLU A 50 3.49 -23.75 -7.23
C GLU A 50 3.17 -22.90 -6.00
N ILE A 51 2.53 -21.75 -6.21
CA ILE A 51 2.05 -20.87 -5.14
C ILE A 51 0.53 -20.82 -5.24
N SER A 52 -0.11 -21.44 -4.25
CA SER A 52 -1.57 -21.56 -4.21
C SER A 52 -2.19 -20.57 -3.23
N LYS A 53 -3.49 -20.31 -3.44
CA LYS A 53 -4.32 -19.45 -2.58
C LYS A 53 -3.84 -18.01 -2.47
N LEU A 54 -3.20 -17.50 -3.52
CA LEU A 54 -2.63 -16.15 -3.54
C LEU A 54 -3.71 -15.06 -3.44
N HIS A 55 -3.47 -14.07 -2.58
CA HIS A 55 -4.34 -12.92 -2.37
C HIS A 55 -3.56 -11.66 -1.96
N ALA A 56 -4.22 -10.50 -1.90
CA ALA A 56 -3.56 -9.19 -1.72
C ALA A 56 -2.83 -9.02 -0.37
N ALA A 57 -3.36 -9.61 0.69
CA ALA A 57 -2.70 -9.61 2.01
C ALA A 57 -1.53 -10.61 2.17
N GLN A 58 -1.04 -11.22 1.09
CA GLN A 58 0.12 -12.11 1.09
C GLN A 58 1.22 -11.57 0.18
N ARG A 59 2.48 -11.88 0.53
CA ARG A 59 3.64 -11.66 -0.33
C ARG A 59 4.31 -12.96 -0.65
N CYS A 60 4.89 -13.03 -1.85
CA CYS A 60 5.53 -14.23 -2.37
C CYS A 60 7.02 -14.00 -2.54
N THR A 61 7.68 -13.61 -1.45
CA THR A 61 9.10 -13.24 -1.48
C THR A 61 10.02 -14.40 -1.94
N GLN A 62 9.59 -15.65 -1.73
CA GLN A 62 10.28 -16.86 -2.19
C GLN A 62 10.37 -17.03 -3.72
N ILE A 63 9.70 -16.18 -4.49
CA ILE A 63 9.80 -16.13 -5.96
C ILE A 63 11.15 -15.52 -6.39
N HIS A 64 11.70 -14.63 -5.56
CA HIS A 64 12.84 -13.80 -5.89
C HIS A 64 14.11 -14.39 -5.29
N ASP A 65 14.96 -14.92 -6.16
CA ASP A 65 16.27 -15.49 -5.82
C ASP A 65 17.37 -14.53 -6.35
N HIS A 66 18.50 -15.03 -6.86
CA HIS A 66 19.42 -14.23 -7.68
C HIS A 66 19.13 -14.40 -9.17
N GLY A 67 19.33 -13.34 -9.94
CA GLY A 67 19.25 -13.28 -11.39
C GLY A 67 17.96 -12.67 -11.94
N SER A 68 17.81 -12.75 -13.25
CA SER A 68 16.76 -12.02 -13.99
C SER A 68 15.44 -12.79 -14.03
N TYR A 69 14.30 -12.08 -14.05
CA TYR A 69 12.97 -12.69 -14.03
C TYR A 69 12.12 -12.29 -15.23
N CYS A 70 11.21 -13.18 -15.62
CA CYS A 70 10.17 -12.88 -16.59
C CYS A 70 8.79 -13.12 -15.98
N PHE A 71 7.88 -12.14 -16.11
CA PHE A 71 6.47 -12.24 -15.78
C PHE A 71 5.68 -12.35 -17.09
N TYR A 72 4.87 -13.39 -17.24
CA TYR A 72 4.07 -13.61 -18.44
C TYR A 72 2.57 -13.58 -18.13
N GLY A 73 1.83 -12.73 -18.82
CA GLY A 73 0.38 -12.59 -18.72
C GLY A 73 -0.09 -12.10 -17.34
N VAL A 74 0.82 -11.60 -16.50
CA VAL A 74 0.51 -11.35 -15.09
C VAL A 74 -0.41 -10.13 -14.94
N GLN A 75 -0.22 -9.09 -15.76
CA GLN A 75 -1.07 -7.90 -15.74
C GLN A 75 -2.45 -8.19 -16.34
N SER A 76 -2.52 -8.98 -17.41
CA SER A 76 -3.81 -9.35 -18.01
C SER A 76 -4.62 -10.33 -17.17
N ASP A 77 -3.96 -11.23 -16.44
CA ASP A 77 -4.62 -12.36 -15.79
C ASP A 77 -4.97 -12.12 -14.32
N SER A 78 -4.47 -11.02 -13.71
CA SER A 78 -4.60 -10.84 -12.27
C SER A 78 -4.59 -9.38 -11.81
N PRO A 79 -5.53 -8.96 -10.96
CA PRO A 79 -5.46 -7.66 -10.29
C PRO A 79 -4.32 -7.59 -9.26
N LEU A 80 -3.69 -8.72 -8.91
CA LEU A 80 -2.53 -8.73 -8.00
C LEU A 80 -1.22 -8.31 -8.69
N ALA A 81 -1.24 -8.05 -9.99
CA ALA A 81 -0.06 -7.69 -10.76
C ALA A 81 0.77 -6.54 -10.18
N PRO A 82 0.19 -5.42 -9.70
CA PRO A 82 0.97 -4.33 -9.09
C PRO A 82 1.76 -4.78 -7.87
N LEU A 83 1.18 -5.66 -7.05
CA LEU A 83 1.83 -6.18 -5.85
C LEU A 83 2.97 -7.14 -6.20
N LEU A 84 2.75 -8.00 -7.19
CA LEU A 84 3.76 -8.95 -7.68
C LEU A 84 4.93 -8.26 -8.37
N LEU A 85 4.65 -7.24 -9.20
CA LEU A 85 5.67 -6.47 -9.90
C LEU A 85 6.42 -5.53 -8.97
N TRP A 86 5.75 -5.00 -7.92
CA TRP A 86 6.42 -4.28 -6.85
C TRP A 86 7.50 -5.17 -6.21
N ASP A 87 7.14 -6.37 -5.77
CA ASP A 87 8.12 -7.30 -5.18
C ASP A 87 9.20 -7.69 -6.19
N GLY A 88 8.81 -7.97 -7.44
CA GLY A 88 9.73 -8.25 -8.53
C GLY A 88 10.79 -7.18 -8.71
N ALA A 89 10.42 -5.90 -8.72
CA ALA A 89 11.35 -4.78 -8.88
C ALA A 89 12.24 -4.56 -7.64
N HIS A 90 11.68 -4.69 -6.43
CA HIS A 90 12.39 -4.40 -5.19
C HIS A 90 13.33 -5.52 -4.75
N PHE A 91 13.09 -6.77 -5.14
CA PHE A 91 14.00 -7.90 -4.88
C PHE A 91 15.00 -8.18 -6.00
N LEU A 92 14.83 -7.58 -7.19
CA LEU A 92 15.83 -7.62 -8.25
C LEU A 92 17.12 -6.92 -7.81
N ASN A 93 18.30 -7.48 -8.10
CA ASN A 93 19.56 -6.82 -7.82
C ASN A 93 19.92 -5.80 -8.91
N VAL A 94 20.75 -4.81 -8.58
CA VAL A 94 21.29 -3.88 -9.57
C VAL A 94 22.13 -4.65 -10.60
N GLY A 95 21.90 -4.39 -11.89
CA GLY A 95 22.47 -5.09 -13.04
C GLY A 95 21.63 -6.26 -13.54
N GLU A 96 20.63 -6.72 -12.78
CA GLU A 96 19.70 -7.77 -13.21
C GLU A 96 18.51 -7.18 -13.98
N LYS A 97 17.78 -8.06 -14.68
CA LYS A 97 16.69 -7.68 -15.58
C LYS A 97 15.35 -8.23 -15.13
N ILE A 98 14.31 -7.45 -15.35
CA ILE A 98 12.91 -7.88 -15.23
C ILE A 98 12.21 -7.66 -16.56
N THR A 99 11.60 -8.71 -17.08
CA THR A 99 10.79 -8.67 -18.30
C THR A 99 9.32 -8.88 -17.94
N VAL A 100 8.45 -8.07 -18.53
CA VAL A 100 6.98 -8.26 -18.48
C VAL A 100 6.49 -8.49 -19.90
N ILE A 101 5.83 -9.63 -20.13
CA ILE A 101 5.28 -10.04 -21.42
C ILE A 101 3.77 -10.23 -21.27
N GLU A 102 3.01 -9.67 -22.20
CA GLU A 102 1.54 -9.75 -22.23
C GLU A 102 1.07 -10.22 -23.61
N ASP A 103 -0.15 -10.77 -23.69
CA ASP A 103 -0.71 -11.18 -25.00
C ASP A 103 -1.16 -9.97 -25.84
N THR A 104 -1.51 -8.87 -25.17
CA THR A 104 -2.06 -7.66 -25.78
C THR A 104 -1.31 -6.43 -25.27
N PRO A 105 -1.19 -5.37 -26.08
CA PRO A 105 -0.59 -4.12 -25.63
C PRO A 105 -1.32 -3.56 -24.41
N ILE A 106 -0.57 -3.38 -23.32
CA ILE A 106 -1.02 -2.78 -22.06
C ILE A 106 0.15 -2.00 -21.47
N GLU A 107 -0.15 -0.87 -20.84
CA GLU A 107 0.86 -0.10 -20.10
C GLU A 107 1.44 -0.94 -18.96
N CYS A 108 2.76 -0.89 -18.77
CA CYS A 108 3.40 -1.65 -17.71
C CYS A 108 3.38 -0.88 -16.40
N TYR A 109 3.03 -1.50 -15.28
CA TYR A 109 3.10 -0.86 -13.96
C TYR A 109 4.51 -0.36 -13.61
N LEU A 110 5.55 -0.96 -14.19
CA LEU A 110 6.94 -0.56 -14.02
C LEU A 110 7.33 0.69 -14.83
N ASP A 111 6.44 1.22 -15.67
CA ASP A 111 6.61 2.52 -16.34
C ASP A 111 6.25 3.71 -15.45
N ARG A 112 5.62 3.48 -14.28
CA ARG A 112 5.24 4.54 -13.34
C ARG A 112 6.47 5.31 -12.85
N GLU A 113 6.30 6.62 -12.62
CA GLU A 113 7.37 7.56 -12.25
C GLU A 113 8.24 7.08 -11.09
N TYR A 114 7.65 6.42 -10.09
CA TYR A 114 8.35 5.82 -8.96
C TYR A 114 9.54 4.93 -9.38
N PHE A 115 9.43 4.20 -10.49
CA PHE A 115 10.46 3.27 -10.95
C PHE A 115 11.47 3.90 -11.92
N ALA A 116 11.15 5.04 -12.54
CA ALA A 116 11.89 5.60 -13.67
C ALA A 116 13.38 5.88 -13.36
N GLY A 117 13.69 6.25 -12.11
CA GLY A 117 15.07 6.49 -11.68
C GLY A 117 15.91 5.22 -11.52
N SER A 118 15.28 4.06 -11.30
CA SER A 118 15.96 2.81 -10.93
C SER A 118 15.80 1.68 -11.95
N LEU A 119 14.79 1.72 -12.81
CA LEU A 119 14.56 0.76 -13.88
C LEU A 119 14.69 1.45 -15.24
N LYS A 120 15.63 1.00 -16.07
CA LYS A 120 15.79 1.48 -17.44
C LYS A 120 15.28 0.46 -18.43
N ALA A 121 14.32 0.84 -19.28
CA ALA A 121 13.86 -0.01 -20.37
C ALA A 121 15.00 -0.18 -21.40
N ILE A 122 15.48 -1.40 -21.58
CA ILE A 122 16.57 -1.74 -22.52
C ILE A 122 16.05 -2.41 -23.79
N ALA A 123 14.83 -2.96 -23.75
CA ALA A 123 14.13 -3.50 -24.91
C ALA A 123 12.62 -3.29 -24.72
N ARG A 124 11.93 -2.97 -25.80
CA ARG A 124 10.47 -2.78 -25.80
C ARG A 124 9.87 -3.21 -27.14
N SER A 125 8.78 -3.94 -27.07
CA SER A 125 7.85 -4.20 -28.18
C SER A 125 6.45 -3.71 -27.78
N SER A 126 5.45 -3.96 -28.63
CA SER A 126 4.06 -3.63 -28.33
C SER A 126 3.49 -4.41 -27.14
N ASN A 127 4.06 -5.57 -26.81
CA ASN A 127 3.51 -6.51 -25.83
C ASN A 127 4.55 -7.01 -24.81
N SER A 128 5.76 -6.46 -24.85
CA SER A 128 6.85 -6.85 -23.96
C SER A 128 7.73 -5.65 -23.64
N VAL A 129 8.22 -5.61 -22.41
CA VAL A 129 9.23 -4.66 -21.98
C VAL A 129 10.23 -5.36 -21.06
N THR A 130 11.51 -5.11 -21.31
CA THR A 130 12.61 -5.54 -20.46
C THR A 130 13.25 -4.32 -19.82
N TYR A 131 13.29 -4.30 -18.49
CA TYR A 131 14.02 -3.31 -17.71
C TYR A 131 15.30 -3.92 -17.14
N GLU A 132 16.36 -3.13 -17.12
CA GLU A 132 17.53 -3.38 -16.29
C GLU A 132 17.48 -2.48 -15.05
N LYS A 133 17.75 -3.06 -13.88
CA LYS A 133 17.83 -2.28 -12.64
C LYS A 133 19.18 -1.60 -12.52
N VAL A 134 19.18 -0.27 -12.51
CA VAL A 134 20.40 0.54 -12.49
C VAL A 134 20.73 1.14 -11.12
N SER A 135 19.75 1.19 -10.22
CA SER A 135 19.92 1.64 -8.83
C SER A 135 18.88 1.02 -7.91
N ARG A 136 19.04 1.22 -6.60
CA ARG A 136 18.07 0.80 -5.58
C ARG A 136 16.83 1.71 -5.60
N LEU A 137 15.64 1.12 -5.42
CA LEU A 137 14.39 1.86 -5.22
C LEU A 137 14.27 2.37 -3.77
N ALA A 138 13.36 3.32 -3.54
CA ALA A 138 13.18 3.97 -2.25
C ALA A 138 12.90 2.99 -1.10
N ALA A 139 12.12 1.92 -1.34
CA ALA A 139 11.82 0.92 -0.31
C ALA A 139 12.99 0.00 0.04
N GLU A 140 14.14 0.11 -0.63
CA GLU A 140 15.35 -0.72 -0.45
C GLU A 140 16.41 -0.06 0.43
N SER A 141 16.04 0.98 1.18
CA SER A 141 16.94 1.70 2.08
C SER A 141 17.64 0.74 3.07
N ASN A 142 16.90 -0.23 3.60
CA ASN A 142 17.36 -1.36 4.41
C ASN A 142 16.23 -2.40 4.55
N ASP A 143 16.58 -3.61 4.98
CA ASP A 143 15.61 -4.68 5.29
C ASP A 143 15.30 -4.79 6.78
N ASP A 144 15.65 -3.78 7.58
CA ASP A 144 15.35 -3.76 9.01
C ASP A 144 13.83 -3.78 9.24
N LEU A 145 13.40 -4.63 10.17
CA LEU A 145 12.02 -4.75 10.66
C LEU A 145 11.93 -4.63 12.18
N ASP A 146 13.04 -4.30 12.85
CA ASP A 146 13.12 -4.18 14.32
C ASP A 146 13.17 -2.72 14.80
N SER A 147 13.28 -1.75 13.88
CA SER A 147 13.24 -0.33 14.20
C SER A 147 12.09 0.41 13.54
N TRP A 148 11.24 1.03 14.36
CA TRP A 148 9.97 1.62 13.92
C TRP A 148 9.71 3.00 14.51
N THR A 149 9.24 3.92 13.68
CA THR A 149 8.68 5.20 14.11
C THR A 149 7.14 5.13 14.06
N PHE A 150 6.49 5.48 15.16
CA PHE A 150 5.05 5.60 15.30
C PHE A 150 4.66 7.08 15.37
N GLY A 151 4.14 7.62 14.27
CA GLY A 151 3.72 9.00 14.14
C GLY A 151 2.23 9.20 14.37
N ILE A 152 1.87 10.14 15.24
CA ILE A 152 0.48 10.44 15.61
C ILE A 152 0.23 11.94 15.43
N PRO A 153 -0.67 12.36 14.52
CA PRO A 153 -1.14 13.73 14.48
C PRO A 153 -2.05 13.96 15.69
N VAL A 154 -1.76 14.98 16.50
CA VAL A 154 -2.49 15.27 17.74
C VAL A 154 -2.96 16.72 17.78
N GLY A 155 -3.90 17.02 18.68
CA GLY A 155 -4.29 18.36 19.07
C GLY A 155 -4.35 18.50 20.58
N SER A 156 -4.61 19.72 21.06
CA SER A 156 -4.59 20.09 22.49
C SER A 156 -5.83 19.65 23.28
N GLY A 157 -6.64 18.74 22.73
CA GLY A 157 -7.83 18.19 23.38
C GLY A 157 -7.51 17.17 24.47
N ASP A 158 -8.54 16.54 25.03
CA ASP A 158 -8.38 15.50 26.05
C ASP A 158 -7.48 14.34 25.57
N ALA A 159 -6.37 14.11 26.27
CA ALA A 159 -5.37 13.10 25.93
C ALA A 159 -5.68 11.70 26.50
N THR A 160 -6.86 11.46 27.09
CA THR A 160 -7.19 10.17 27.72
C THR A 160 -7.04 8.98 26.77
N VAL A 161 -7.58 9.08 25.55
CA VAL A 161 -7.46 8.01 24.54
C VAL A 161 -6.03 7.93 24.01
N LEU A 162 -5.40 9.08 23.77
CA LEU A 162 -4.01 9.15 23.32
C LEU A 162 -3.05 8.45 24.31
N ASN A 163 -3.25 8.63 25.62
CA ASN A 163 -2.50 7.93 26.66
C ASN A 163 -2.62 6.41 26.50
N ALA A 164 -3.81 5.89 26.21
CA ALA A 164 -4.03 4.47 25.99
C ALA A 164 -3.37 3.97 24.68
N VAL A 165 -3.38 4.79 23.61
CA VAL A 165 -2.71 4.49 22.34
C VAL A 165 -1.19 4.42 22.54
N VAL A 166 -0.59 5.42 23.18
CA VAL A 166 0.86 5.45 23.46
C VAL A 166 1.25 4.29 24.37
N LYS A 167 0.47 3.99 25.41
CA LYS A 167 0.68 2.81 26.25
C LYS A 167 0.69 1.52 25.42
N ARG A 168 -0.26 1.35 24.49
CA ARG A 168 -0.30 0.18 23.60
C ARG A 168 0.95 0.09 22.72
N ILE A 169 1.43 1.20 22.16
CA ILE A 169 2.65 1.19 21.34
C ILE A 169 3.87 0.75 22.17
N LEU A 170 3.96 1.22 23.42
CA LEU A 170 5.03 0.81 24.34
C LEU A 170 4.97 -0.70 24.68
N GLU A 171 3.78 -1.29 24.73
CA GLU A 171 3.56 -2.73 24.98
C GLU A 171 3.91 -3.64 23.78
N ILE A 172 4.04 -3.10 22.56
CA ILE A 172 4.36 -3.92 21.38
C ILE A 172 5.76 -4.52 21.52
N GLU A 173 5.96 -5.76 21.09
CA GLU A 173 7.28 -6.41 21.09
C GLU A 173 8.05 -6.07 19.80
N ILE A 174 8.69 -4.90 19.79
CA ILE A 174 9.66 -4.45 18.77
C ILE A 174 10.88 -3.86 19.49
N PRO A 175 12.12 -4.23 19.13
CA PRO A 175 13.33 -3.80 19.85
C PRO A 175 13.54 -2.29 19.91
N HIS A 176 13.36 -1.59 18.78
CA HIS A 176 13.64 -0.17 18.67
C HIS A 176 12.38 0.59 18.24
N LYS A 177 11.88 1.45 19.12
CA LYS A 177 10.67 2.24 18.85
C LYS A 177 10.93 3.72 19.09
N GLU A 178 10.42 4.55 18.19
CA GLU A 178 10.25 5.98 18.36
C GLU A 178 8.76 6.32 18.31
N ILE A 179 8.28 7.22 19.17
CA ILE A 179 6.91 7.74 19.11
C ILE A 179 7.00 9.24 18.85
N LEU A 180 6.39 9.69 17.74
CA LEU A 180 6.33 11.09 17.33
C LEU A 180 4.91 11.61 17.43
N LEU A 181 4.75 12.75 18.10
CA LEU A 181 3.49 13.49 18.12
C LEU A 181 3.64 14.75 17.27
N CYS A 182 2.75 14.94 16.30
CA CYS A 182 2.72 16.17 15.51
C CYS A 182 1.62 17.11 16.03
N GLY A 183 2.06 18.14 16.77
CA GLY A 183 1.23 19.06 17.56
C GLY A 183 1.31 18.80 19.07
N THR A 184 0.78 19.73 19.85
CA THR A 184 0.81 19.67 21.31
C THR A 184 -0.38 18.85 21.83
N PRO A 185 -0.15 17.75 22.59
CA PRO A 185 -1.23 17.00 23.22
C PRO A 185 -1.86 17.79 24.40
N GLY A 186 -3.02 17.35 24.88
CA GLY A 186 -3.64 17.92 26.07
C GLY A 186 -2.75 17.85 27.33
N SER A 187 -3.00 18.74 28.29
CA SER A 187 -2.22 18.84 29.52
C SER A 187 -2.24 17.57 30.39
N ASN A 188 -3.25 16.71 30.21
CA ASN A 188 -3.39 15.42 30.90
C ASN A 188 -2.66 14.26 30.21
N PHE A 189 -1.82 14.53 29.21
CA PHE A 189 -0.96 13.52 28.59
C PHE A 189 0.13 13.04 29.57
N ALA A 190 0.33 11.73 29.67
CA ALA A 190 1.14 11.12 30.73
C ALA A 190 2.56 10.71 30.28
N TYR A 191 2.84 10.72 28.98
CA TYR A 191 4.03 10.09 28.39
C TYR A 191 4.98 11.09 27.72
N PHE A 192 5.06 12.33 28.23
CA PHE A 192 5.94 13.38 27.67
C PHE A 192 7.41 12.94 27.60
N ASP A 193 7.87 12.09 28.53
CA ASP A 193 9.24 11.56 28.57
C ASP A 193 9.48 10.37 27.61
N LYS A 194 8.43 9.85 26.97
CA LYS A 194 8.49 8.69 26.06
C LYS A 194 8.25 9.05 24.59
N VAL A 195 7.96 10.31 24.29
CA VAL A 195 7.63 10.77 22.95
C VAL A 195 8.50 11.96 22.57
N ARG A 196 8.64 12.21 21.27
CA ARG A 196 9.14 13.49 20.77
C ARG A 196 8.00 14.24 20.12
N ILE A 197 7.84 15.51 20.51
CA ILE A 197 6.83 16.41 19.97
C ILE A 197 7.47 17.24 18.85
N ILE A 198 6.78 17.37 17.74
CA ILE A 198 7.18 18.12 16.54
C ILE A 198 5.98 18.85 15.95
N GLY A 199 6.21 19.72 14.96
CA GLY A 199 5.11 20.33 14.20
C GLY A 199 4.22 21.25 15.04
N GLU A 200 4.76 21.84 16.11
CA GLU A 200 4.08 22.85 16.94
C GLU A 200 3.76 24.12 16.14
N ASP A 201 4.51 24.35 15.05
CA ASP A 201 4.28 25.38 14.04
C ASP A 201 3.06 25.11 13.14
N ILE A 202 2.52 23.88 13.15
CA ILE A 202 1.34 23.50 12.35
C ILE A 202 0.08 23.75 13.18
N THR A 203 -0.38 24.99 13.16
CA THR A 203 -1.57 25.45 13.88
C THR A 203 -2.87 24.95 13.26
N ALA A 204 -3.91 24.78 14.07
CA ALA A 204 -5.30 24.66 13.63
C ALA A 204 -6.09 25.91 14.09
N PRO A 205 -7.14 26.37 13.36
CA PRO A 205 -7.71 25.87 12.09
C PRO A 205 -7.20 26.59 10.81
N PRO A 206 -7.37 25.99 9.61
CA PRO A 206 -7.99 24.69 9.33
C PRO A 206 -7.10 23.50 9.73
N VAL A 207 -7.68 22.31 9.87
CA VAL A 207 -6.94 21.10 10.24
C VAL A 207 -6.06 20.66 9.07
N GLN A 208 -4.75 20.90 9.17
CA GLN A 208 -3.76 20.55 8.16
C GLN A 208 -3.26 19.10 8.33
N ILE A 209 -4.16 18.12 8.23
CA ILE A 209 -3.84 16.71 8.52
C ILE A 209 -2.76 16.13 7.59
N CYS A 210 -2.82 16.44 6.29
CA CYS A 210 -1.82 16.00 5.31
C CYS A 210 -0.42 16.54 5.67
N ARG A 211 -0.33 17.84 5.98
CA ARG A 211 0.91 18.48 6.44
C ARG A 211 1.47 17.86 7.71
N LYS A 212 0.62 17.53 8.69
CA LYS A 212 1.04 16.81 9.90
C LYS A 212 1.60 15.43 9.58
N LYS A 213 0.93 14.65 8.70
CA LYS A 213 1.39 13.31 8.28
C LYS A 213 2.71 13.38 7.51
N ASN A 214 2.86 14.33 6.60
CA ASN A 214 4.13 14.58 5.90
C ASN A 214 5.25 14.98 6.86
N ARG A 215 4.96 15.86 7.84
CA ARG A 215 5.93 16.23 8.87
C ARG A 215 6.37 15.05 9.72
N LEU A 216 5.45 14.16 10.11
CA LEU A 216 5.79 12.91 10.82
C LEU A 216 6.75 12.05 10.00
N ALA A 217 6.53 11.92 8.69
CA ALA A 217 7.42 11.15 7.81
C ALA A 217 8.81 11.81 7.65
N GLN A 218 8.87 13.13 7.49
CA GLN A 218 10.14 13.86 7.39
C GLN A 218 11.01 13.72 8.64
N GLU A 219 10.37 13.77 9.80
CA GLU A 219 11.04 13.74 11.10
C GLU A 219 11.33 12.32 11.60
N ALA A 220 10.75 11.28 10.98
CA ALA A 220 10.91 9.91 11.45
C ALA A 220 12.38 9.45 11.45
N ARG A 221 12.83 8.92 12.59
CA ARG A 221 14.19 8.41 12.75
C ARG A 221 14.40 7.13 11.93
N TYR A 222 13.44 6.22 11.97
CA TYR A 222 13.55 4.91 11.34
C TYR A 222 12.87 4.87 9.97
N SER A 223 13.32 3.94 9.12
CA SER A 223 12.73 3.76 7.79
C SER A 223 11.37 3.08 7.84
N ASN A 224 11.08 2.24 8.85
CA ASN A 224 9.73 1.70 9.05
C ASN A 224 8.85 2.73 9.75
N LEU A 225 7.77 3.13 9.09
CA LEU A 225 6.90 4.20 9.55
C LEU A 225 5.46 3.71 9.69
N VAL A 226 4.88 3.93 10.86
CA VAL A 226 3.43 3.85 11.07
C VAL A 226 2.91 5.24 11.34
N ILE A 227 1.94 5.70 10.56
CA ILE A 227 1.17 6.91 10.84
C ILE A 227 -0.25 6.49 11.21
N LEU A 228 -0.68 6.77 12.42
CA LEU A 228 -1.99 6.36 12.95
C LEU A 228 -2.70 7.50 13.67
N HIS A 229 -4.02 7.48 13.67
CA HIS A 229 -4.82 8.44 14.43
C HIS A 229 -4.65 8.24 15.96
N ASP A 230 -4.88 9.32 16.71
CA ASP A 230 -4.85 9.43 18.19
C ASP A 230 -5.83 8.52 18.95
N ARG A 231 -6.60 7.70 18.24
CA ARG A 231 -7.59 6.75 18.76
C ARG A 231 -7.50 5.34 18.19
N VAL A 232 -6.45 5.06 17.40
CA VAL A 232 -6.23 3.75 16.79
C VAL A 232 -5.30 2.91 17.67
N PHE A 233 -5.75 1.70 18.00
CA PHE A 233 -4.96 0.74 18.77
C PHE A 233 -4.36 -0.31 17.85
N LEU A 234 -3.04 -0.46 17.90
CA LEU A 234 -2.36 -1.55 17.20
C LEU A 234 -2.57 -2.89 17.92
N PRO A 235 -2.61 -4.01 17.16
CA PRO A 235 -2.63 -5.34 17.76
C PRO A 235 -1.34 -5.59 18.56
N ARG A 236 -1.44 -6.38 19.63
CA ARG A 236 -0.27 -6.69 20.48
C ARG A 236 0.83 -7.41 19.69
N ASN A 237 0.44 -8.28 18.75
CA ASN A 237 1.36 -9.02 17.89
C ASN A 237 1.75 -8.25 16.61
N PHE A 238 1.71 -6.90 16.62
CA PHE A 238 2.11 -6.09 15.47
C PHE A 238 3.51 -6.45 14.95
N GLY A 239 4.49 -6.64 15.84
CA GLY A 239 5.85 -7.04 15.46
C GLY A 239 5.90 -8.37 14.69
N GLU A 240 5.16 -9.38 15.15
CA GLU A 240 5.03 -10.67 14.46
C GLU A 240 4.40 -10.51 13.06
N VAL A 241 3.36 -9.69 12.95
CA VAL A 241 2.62 -9.46 11.69
C VAL A 241 3.54 -8.84 10.64
N VAL A 242 4.33 -7.82 11.00
CA VAL A 242 5.22 -7.15 10.04
C VAL A 242 6.43 -8.01 9.67
N HIS A 243 6.98 -8.78 10.61
CA HIS A 243 8.04 -9.77 10.32
C HIS A 243 7.57 -10.83 9.34
N ARG A 244 6.34 -11.34 9.52
CA ARG A 244 5.73 -12.30 8.61
C ARG A 244 5.50 -11.73 7.21
N PHE A 245 5.17 -10.44 7.12
CA PHE A 245 4.92 -9.76 5.84
C PHE A 245 6.22 -9.41 5.08
N GLY A 246 7.31 -9.19 5.81
CA GLY A 246 8.64 -8.97 5.25
C GLY A 246 8.94 -7.53 4.82
N PRO A 247 10.19 -7.22 4.47
CA PRO A 247 10.69 -5.87 4.21
C PRO A 247 10.36 -5.35 2.80
N ARG A 248 10.77 -4.12 2.47
CA ARG A 248 10.57 -3.49 1.15
C ARG A 248 9.11 -3.40 0.74
N TYR A 249 8.22 -3.26 1.71
CA TYR A 249 6.79 -3.15 1.48
C TYR A 249 6.40 -1.77 0.92
N PRO A 250 5.30 -1.68 0.14
CA PRO A 250 4.76 -0.41 -0.36
C PRO A 250 4.00 0.33 0.76
N LEU A 251 2.98 1.11 0.40
CA LEU A 251 1.98 1.56 1.36
C LEU A 251 1.05 0.39 1.73
N MET A 252 0.91 0.09 3.02
CA MET A 252 0.01 -0.92 3.56
C MET A 252 -0.89 -0.34 4.66
N THR A 253 -1.90 -1.13 5.05
CA THR A 253 -2.76 -0.86 6.20
C THR A 253 -3.17 -2.18 6.86
N LEU A 254 -3.87 -2.11 8.00
CA LEU A 254 -4.42 -3.27 8.69
C LEU A 254 -5.94 -3.24 8.65
N GLN A 255 -6.54 -4.42 8.67
CA GLN A 255 -7.97 -4.54 8.90
C GLN A 255 -8.33 -3.90 10.24
N SER A 256 -9.13 -2.84 10.20
CA SER A 256 -9.53 -2.09 11.39
C SER A 256 -10.93 -2.46 11.84
N MET A 257 -11.08 -2.56 13.15
CA MET A 257 -12.34 -2.87 13.82
C MET A 257 -12.68 -1.75 14.81
N PHE A 258 -13.95 -1.36 14.86
CA PHE A 258 -14.50 -0.43 15.83
C PHE A 258 -15.25 -1.19 16.91
N PHE A 259 -15.02 -0.78 18.16
CA PHE A 259 -15.67 -1.32 19.35
C PHE A 259 -16.39 -0.18 20.04
N ASP A 260 -17.73 -0.19 19.97
CA ASP A 260 -18.60 0.87 20.49
C ASP A 260 -18.58 0.98 22.03
N ASN A 261 -18.17 -0.07 22.77
CA ASN A 261 -17.97 0.01 24.21
C ASN A 261 -17.01 -1.06 24.76
N ARG A 262 -16.70 -0.99 26.06
CA ARG A 262 -15.79 -1.93 26.76
C ARG A 262 -16.24 -3.40 26.73
N ILE A 263 -17.53 -3.67 26.56
CA ILE A 263 -18.11 -5.02 26.56
C ILE A 263 -18.27 -5.55 25.12
N SER A 264 -18.21 -4.65 24.12
CA SER A 264 -18.49 -4.83 22.69
C SER A 264 -18.66 -6.28 22.22
N MET A 265 -19.92 -6.73 22.20
CA MET A 265 -20.32 -8.06 21.72
C MET A 265 -20.38 -8.16 20.18
N HIS A 266 -20.24 -7.03 19.46
CA HIS A 266 -20.36 -6.97 18.01
C HIS A 266 -19.31 -6.01 17.43
N PRO A 267 -18.14 -6.50 17.02
CA PRO A 267 -17.12 -5.65 16.41
C PRO A 267 -17.57 -5.22 15.01
N GLN A 268 -17.43 -3.94 14.69
CA GLN A 268 -17.80 -3.38 13.37
C GLN A 268 -16.55 -3.10 12.54
N ARG A 269 -16.67 -3.16 11.22
CA ARG A 269 -15.58 -2.71 10.32
C ARG A 269 -15.41 -1.20 10.48
N TYR A 270 -14.17 -0.76 10.66
CA TYR A 270 -13.82 0.65 10.74
C TYR A 270 -12.96 1.05 9.54
N SER A 271 -13.01 2.33 9.20
CA SER A 271 -12.28 2.94 8.08
C SER A 271 -10.82 2.45 8.04
N ASP A 272 -10.53 1.53 7.10
CA ASP A 272 -9.20 0.98 6.84
C ASP A 272 -8.84 0.89 5.37
N TYR A 273 -9.63 0.17 4.57
CA TYR A 273 -9.38 -0.16 3.17
C TYR A 273 -10.66 0.09 2.39
N GLY A 274 -10.68 1.21 1.68
CA GLY A 274 -11.80 1.66 0.88
C GLY A 274 -11.65 1.23 -0.57
N MET A 275 -12.78 1.18 -1.27
CA MET A 275 -12.84 1.14 -2.73
C MET A 275 -13.60 2.36 -3.21
N ALA A 276 -12.96 3.16 -4.06
CA ALA A 276 -13.63 4.14 -4.88
C ALA A 276 -14.53 3.38 -5.87
N MET A 277 -15.83 3.71 -5.88
CA MET A 277 -16.71 3.29 -6.98
C MET A 277 -16.24 4.00 -8.26
N ASP A 278 -16.25 3.32 -9.40
CA ASP A 278 -15.55 3.68 -10.66
C ASP A 278 -15.61 5.16 -11.09
N GLU A 279 -16.67 5.90 -10.74
CA GLU A 279 -16.81 7.33 -11.05
C GLU A 279 -15.92 8.25 -10.18
N VAL A 280 -15.45 7.80 -9.01
CA VAL A 280 -14.63 8.57 -8.07
C VAL A 280 -13.13 8.44 -8.38
N ALA A 281 -12.69 7.31 -8.95
CA ALA A 281 -11.27 7.02 -9.18
C ALA A 281 -10.63 7.90 -10.28
N GLN A 282 -11.42 8.44 -11.22
CA GLN A 282 -10.94 9.38 -12.25
C GLN A 282 -11.09 10.85 -11.86
N GLY A 283 -11.40 11.12 -10.60
CA GLY A 283 -12.07 12.35 -10.21
C GLY A 283 -13.50 12.30 -10.73
N LEU A 284 -14.48 12.53 -9.88
CA LEU A 284 -15.86 12.62 -10.34
C LEU A 284 -15.95 13.69 -11.43
N LEU A 285 -16.15 13.26 -12.67
CA LEU A 285 -16.40 14.13 -13.80
C LEU A 285 -17.91 14.17 -14.03
N GLY A 286 -18.57 15.21 -13.56
CA GLY A 286 -19.99 15.42 -13.80
C GLY A 286 -20.21 15.96 -15.21
N LEU A 287 -21.29 15.54 -15.88
CA LEU A 287 -21.72 16.18 -17.12
C LEU A 287 -22.26 17.59 -16.80
N HIS A 288 -21.65 18.61 -17.40
CA HIS A 288 -22.16 19.96 -17.29
C HIS A 288 -23.56 20.05 -17.94
N ARG A 289 -24.55 20.54 -17.19
CA ARG A 289 -25.99 20.55 -17.57
C ARG A 289 -26.29 21.17 -18.94
N THR A 290 -25.38 21.94 -19.51
CA THR A 290 -25.62 22.72 -20.73
C THR A 290 -24.61 22.52 -21.86
N ASN A 291 -23.51 21.77 -21.66
CA ASN A 291 -22.50 21.63 -22.72
C ASN A 291 -21.92 20.22 -22.92
N GLY A 292 -22.39 19.22 -22.16
CA GLY A 292 -22.00 17.82 -22.37
C GLY A 292 -20.53 17.49 -22.07
N ASN A 293 -19.71 18.47 -21.67
CA ASN A 293 -18.33 18.24 -21.26
C ASN A 293 -18.29 17.74 -19.82
N ALA A 294 -17.40 16.78 -19.57
CA ALA A 294 -17.12 16.26 -18.25
C ALA A 294 -16.29 17.29 -17.45
N GLN A 295 -16.74 17.69 -16.26
CA GLN A 295 -16.02 18.62 -15.37
C GLN A 295 -15.84 18.03 -13.98
N ALA A 296 -14.70 18.33 -13.35
CA ALA A 296 -14.39 17.91 -11.98
C ALA A 296 -15.48 18.41 -11.01
N ILE A 297 -16.09 17.49 -10.28
CA ILE A 297 -17.13 17.79 -9.31
C ILE A 297 -16.53 18.61 -8.16
N ALA A 298 -17.25 19.66 -7.76
CA ALA A 298 -16.84 20.56 -6.69
C ALA A 298 -16.62 19.79 -5.36
N PRO A 299 -15.60 20.14 -4.56
CA PRO A 299 -15.32 19.46 -3.30
C PRO A 299 -16.49 19.40 -2.30
N SER A 300 -17.45 20.32 -2.43
CA SER A 300 -18.68 20.35 -1.62
C SER A 300 -19.61 19.15 -1.83
N VAL A 301 -19.44 18.37 -2.90
CA VAL A 301 -20.25 17.18 -3.18
C VAL A 301 -19.63 15.92 -2.56
N PHE A 302 -18.37 15.95 -2.11
CA PHE A 302 -17.75 14.80 -1.43
C PHE A 302 -18.54 14.34 -0.22
N SER A 303 -19.16 15.25 0.54
CA SER A 303 -20.01 14.87 1.68
C SER A 303 -21.28 14.11 1.30
N GLU A 304 -21.77 14.26 0.05
CA GLU A 304 -22.90 13.48 -0.46
C GLU A 304 -22.46 12.13 -1.05
N VAL A 305 -21.22 12.03 -1.53
CA VAL A 305 -20.58 10.76 -1.91
C VAL A 305 -20.24 9.94 -0.66
N ASP A 306 -19.75 10.58 0.40
CA ASP A 306 -19.56 9.93 1.72
C ASP A 306 -20.89 9.40 2.30
N ARG A 307 -22.02 10.03 1.95
CA ARG A 307 -23.37 9.57 2.34
C ARG A 307 -23.81 8.28 1.62
N THR A 308 -23.20 7.90 0.50
CA THR A 308 -23.48 6.61 -0.16
C THR A 308 -22.75 5.43 0.51
N GLY A 309 -21.92 5.73 1.52
CA GLY A 309 -21.31 4.76 2.42
C GLY A 309 -19.90 4.35 1.97
N PHE A 310 -18.98 4.28 2.94
CA PHE A 310 -17.70 3.62 2.74
C PHE A 310 -17.94 2.16 2.35
N CYS A 311 -17.71 1.83 1.08
CA CYS A 311 -17.68 0.45 0.65
C CYS A 311 -16.37 -0.17 1.14
N PHE A 312 -16.41 -0.79 2.32
CA PHE A 312 -15.26 -1.51 2.86
C PHE A 312 -14.85 -2.60 1.88
N ALA A 313 -13.65 -2.45 1.32
CA ALA A 313 -13.08 -3.48 0.47
C ALA A 313 -12.61 -4.66 1.33
N SER A 314 -12.63 -5.85 0.74
CA SER A 314 -11.98 -7.01 1.37
C SER A 314 -10.46 -6.81 1.28
N PRO A 315 -9.71 -6.86 2.39
CA PRO A 315 -8.24 -6.73 2.38
C PRO A 315 -7.55 -7.89 1.65
N MET A 316 -8.28 -8.98 1.36
CA MET A 316 -7.77 -10.08 0.53
C MET A 316 -7.86 -9.77 -0.97
N ARG A 317 -8.69 -8.80 -1.36
CA ARG A 317 -8.81 -8.37 -2.75
C ARG A 317 -7.99 -7.12 -2.98
N TYR A 318 -7.37 -7.04 -4.15
CA TYR A 318 -6.84 -5.80 -4.68
C TYR A 318 -7.71 -5.40 -5.87
N ASN A 319 -8.11 -4.14 -5.94
CA ASN A 319 -8.73 -3.57 -7.13
C ASN A 319 -7.89 -2.38 -7.59
N ASN A 320 -7.37 -2.49 -8.82
CA ASN A 320 -6.42 -1.52 -9.36
C ASN A 320 -7.04 -0.12 -9.40
N ASP A 321 -6.27 0.88 -8.98
CA ASP A 321 -6.59 2.32 -8.94
C ASP A 321 -7.90 2.74 -8.22
N ALA A 322 -8.72 1.79 -7.79
CA ALA A 322 -9.94 2.00 -7.01
C ALA A 322 -9.72 1.73 -5.52
N SER A 323 -8.75 0.89 -5.14
CA SER A 323 -8.52 0.56 -3.74
C SER A 323 -7.50 1.47 -3.06
N TYR A 324 -7.82 1.97 -1.86
CA TYR A 324 -6.92 2.84 -1.10
C TYR A 324 -7.01 2.62 0.42
N PRO A 325 -5.88 2.75 1.15
CA PRO A 325 -5.91 2.90 2.60
C PRO A 325 -6.62 4.19 3.00
N THR A 326 -7.56 4.08 3.91
CA THR A 326 -8.28 5.22 4.48
C THR A 326 -7.44 5.90 5.58
N GLY A 327 -7.83 7.12 5.94
CA GLY A 327 -7.10 8.07 6.80
C GLY A 327 -6.53 7.56 8.12
N SER A 328 -7.07 6.47 8.69
CA SER A 328 -6.88 6.07 10.08
C SER A 328 -5.51 5.45 10.40
N LEU A 329 -4.94 4.69 9.47
CA LEU A 329 -3.70 3.94 9.68
C LEU A 329 -2.97 3.73 8.34
N TYR A 330 -1.74 4.20 8.27
CA TYR A 330 -0.79 3.94 7.20
C TYR A 330 0.45 3.28 7.77
N ILE A 331 0.95 2.29 7.05
CA ILE A 331 2.25 1.69 7.31
C ILE A 331 3.02 1.77 6.00
N CYS A 332 4.19 2.37 6.00
CA CYS A 332 4.99 2.60 4.80
C CYS A 332 6.46 2.71 5.14
N ARG A 333 7.32 2.61 4.12
CA ARG A 333 8.71 3.04 4.24
C ARG A 333 8.76 4.56 4.20
N LYS A 334 9.50 5.17 5.12
CA LYS A 334 9.70 6.63 5.19
C LYS A 334 10.18 7.19 3.86
N GLU A 335 11.11 6.50 3.20
CA GLU A 335 11.66 6.94 1.92
C GLU A 335 10.60 6.90 0.79
N VAL A 336 9.70 5.91 0.82
CA VAL A 336 8.57 5.83 -0.13
C VAL A 336 7.59 6.96 0.13
N TRP A 337 7.21 7.22 1.39
CA TRP A 337 6.33 8.34 1.74
C TRP A 337 6.91 9.68 1.31
N ASN A 338 8.21 9.91 1.56
CA ASN A 338 8.85 11.18 1.20
C ASN A 338 9.01 11.35 -0.32
N GLY A 339 9.10 10.26 -1.08
CA GLY A 339 9.07 10.29 -2.55
C GLY A 339 7.67 10.53 -3.12
N CYS A 340 6.62 10.18 -2.37
CA CYS A 340 5.22 10.34 -2.77
C CYS A 340 4.37 10.90 -1.61
N PRO A 341 4.61 12.14 -1.15
CA PRO A 341 3.94 12.70 0.01
C PRO A 341 2.46 12.95 -0.26
N LEU A 342 1.66 13.09 0.81
CA LEU A 342 0.26 13.50 0.68
C LEU A 342 0.18 14.95 0.17
N ASP A 343 -0.80 15.22 -0.68
CA ASP A 343 -1.09 16.57 -1.12
C ASP A 343 -1.58 17.43 0.06
N GLU A 344 -0.80 18.46 0.41
CA GLU A 344 -1.09 19.38 1.51
C GLU A 344 -2.18 20.40 1.18
N SER A 345 -2.56 20.54 -0.10
CA SER A 345 -3.69 21.36 -0.52
C SER A 345 -5.04 20.74 -0.15
N LEU A 346 -5.07 19.43 0.12
CA LEU A 346 -6.24 18.72 0.62
C LEU A 346 -6.45 19.05 2.09
N HIS A 347 -7.40 19.95 2.36
CA HIS A 347 -7.86 20.24 3.71
C HIS A 347 -8.95 19.26 4.13
N TRP A 348 -8.81 18.66 5.32
CA TRP A 348 -9.93 17.93 5.91
C TRP A 348 -10.99 18.95 6.30
N VAL A 349 -12.08 19.01 5.53
CA VAL A 349 -13.24 19.82 5.90
C VAL A 349 -13.87 19.12 7.10
N SER A 350 -13.58 19.59 8.29
CA SER A 350 -14.30 19.17 9.48
C SER A 350 -15.79 19.41 9.23
N THR A 351 -16.57 18.34 9.25
CA THR A 351 -18.03 18.41 9.37
C THR A 351 -18.36 19.43 10.46
N PRO A 352 -19.25 20.40 10.22
CA PRO A 352 -19.53 21.44 11.20
C PRO A 352 -20.03 20.78 12.47
N THR A 353 -19.30 21.01 13.57
CA THR A 353 -19.77 20.80 14.92
C THR A 353 -21.05 21.61 15.09
N LYS A 354 -22.21 20.94 14.97
CA LYS A 354 -23.44 21.48 15.53
C LYS A 354 -23.23 21.52 17.05
N LYS A 355 -23.28 22.74 17.58
CA LYS A 355 -23.36 23.05 19.01
C LYS A 355 -24.51 22.30 19.69
#